data_AF-A0A562VP60-F1
#
_entry.id   AF-A0A562VP60-F1
#
_cell.length_a   1.000
_cell.length_b   1.000
_cell.length_c   1.000
_cell.angle_alpha   90.00
_cell.angle_beta   90.00
_cell.angle_gamma   90.00
#
_symmetry.space_group_name_H-M   'P 1'
#
loop_
_entity.id
_entity.type
_entity.pdbx_description
1 polymer ?
#
loop_
_entity_poly.entity_id
_entity_poly.type
_entity_poly.pdbx_seq_one_letter_code
_entity_poly.pdbx_strand_id
1 'polypeptide(L)'
;MPSKTAIIAYRFHVLSGHQQLFDLVEDRICTAYREGFSVVEITRIIGSKKADYAHAVLVKHRVINQGKRGRPAKDSVPPVLATYLSRRSLSFAKWCAGWEFDIWDAGHAIRENADGPVLDAVRRDFPGCYVKMRKLKEYPDYVHPPQCPSNKLEANVIWDEEELCYRAEKVENRTVRGYGLSMEDAIRNLKVSHNFGLMLVRLEAGCRI
;
A
#
# COMPACT_ATOMS: atom_id res chain seq x y z
N MET A 1 -13.85 -29.52 1.35
CA MET A 1 -12.56 -29.81 2.03
C MET A 1 -11.43 -29.12 1.25
N PRO A 2 -10.47 -28.47 1.91
CA PRO A 2 -9.32 -27.85 1.21
C PRO A 2 -8.46 -28.92 0.53
N SER A 3 -7.84 -28.58 -0.59
CA SER A 3 -6.94 -29.50 -1.31
C SER A 3 -5.64 -29.73 -0.53
N LYS A 4 -4.99 -30.87 -0.76
CA LYS A 4 -3.68 -31.19 -0.18
C LYS A 4 -2.64 -30.08 -0.45
N THR A 5 -2.66 -29.53 -1.66
CA THR A 5 -1.80 -28.40 -2.05
C THR A 5 -2.09 -27.13 -1.24
N ALA A 6 -3.36 -26.83 -0.95
CA ALA A 6 -3.72 -25.67 -0.15
C ALA A 6 -3.27 -25.81 1.31
N ILE A 7 -3.39 -27.01 1.88
CA ILE A 7 -2.92 -27.32 3.24
C ILE A 7 -1.39 -27.15 3.33
N ILE A 8 -0.66 -27.66 2.35
CA ILE A 8 0.80 -27.54 2.28
C ILE A 8 1.22 -26.08 2.13
N ALA A 9 0.58 -25.32 1.24
CA ALA A 9 0.88 -23.90 1.06
C ALA A 9 0.60 -23.09 2.33
N TYR A 10 -0.49 -23.40 3.04
CA TYR A 10 -0.82 -22.77 4.32
C TYR A 10 0.23 -23.09 5.40
N ARG A 11 0.70 -24.33 5.49
CA ARG A 11 1.79 -24.70 6.42
C ARG A 11 3.02 -23.82 6.22
N PHE A 12 3.51 -23.66 4.99
CA PHE A 12 4.69 -22.82 4.75
C PHE A 12 4.44 -21.34 4.96
N HIS A 13 3.20 -20.88 4.75
CA HIS A 13 2.81 -19.52 5.08
C HIS A 13 2.95 -19.26 6.60
N VAL A 14 2.50 -20.22 7.42
CA VAL A 14 2.64 -20.16 8.88
C VAL A 14 4.11 -20.26 9.31
N LEU A 15 4.86 -21.24 8.79
CA LEU A 15 6.28 -21.42 9.12
C LEU A 15 7.14 -20.21 8.74
N SER A 16 6.80 -19.52 7.64
CA SER A 16 7.50 -18.30 7.22
C SER A 16 7.11 -17.06 8.05
N GLY A 17 6.20 -17.19 9.02
CA GLY A 17 5.74 -16.09 9.87
C GLY A 17 4.93 -15.02 9.14
N HIS A 18 4.44 -15.31 7.92
CA HIS A 18 3.80 -14.30 7.08
C HIS A 18 2.56 -13.69 7.74
N GLN A 19 1.73 -14.49 8.40
CA GLN A 19 0.48 -14.01 8.99
C GLN A 19 0.73 -12.92 10.03
N GLN A 20 1.65 -13.15 10.96
CA GLN A 20 2.01 -12.19 12.01
C GLN A 20 2.55 -10.88 11.43
N LEU A 21 3.41 -10.99 10.41
CA LEU A 21 3.99 -9.84 9.73
C LEU A 21 2.92 -9.06 8.93
N PHE A 22 1.99 -9.76 8.28
CA PHE A 22 0.90 -9.14 7.54
C PHE A 22 -0.02 -8.38 8.48
N ASP A 23 -0.40 -9.00 9.60
CA ASP A 23 -1.27 -8.37 10.60
C ASP A 23 -0.62 -7.11 11.18
N LEU A 24 0.70 -7.14 11.43
CA LEU A 24 1.45 -5.97 11.92
C LEU A 24 1.51 -4.84 10.88
N VAL A 25 1.77 -5.16 9.61
CA VAL A 25 1.77 -4.16 8.53
C VAL A 25 0.37 -3.56 8.33
N GLU A 26 -0.68 -4.38 8.37
CA GLU A 26 -2.05 -3.91 8.25
C GLU A 26 -2.45 -2.98 9.41
N ASP A 27 -2.07 -3.32 10.65
CA ASP A 27 -2.27 -2.47 11.82
C ASP A 27 -1.55 -1.12 11.67
N ARG A 28 -0.30 -1.12 11.21
CA ARG A 28 0.47 0.10 10.98
C ARG A 28 -0.08 0.96 9.84
N ILE A 29 -0.64 0.35 8.79
CA ILE A 29 -1.39 1.06 7.76
C ILE A 29 -2.62 1.76 8.36
N CYS A 30 -3.38 1.05 9.20
CA CYS A 30 -4.56 1.63 9.85
C CYS A 30 -4.19 2.76 10.82
N THR A 31 -3.11 2.59 11.59
CA THR A 31 -2.58 3.60 12.50
C THR A 31 -2.13 4.84 11.73
N ALA A 32 -1.34 4.69 10.67
CA ALA A 32 -0.94 5.81 9.82
C ALA A 32 -2.14 6.60 9.27
N TYR A 33 -3.20 5.90 8.85
CA TYR A 33 -4.42 6.58 8.39
C TYR A 33 -5.08 7.40 9.50
N ARG A 34 -5.20 6.84 10.71
CA ARG A 34 -5.77 7.55 11.87
C ARG A 34 -4.94 8.75 12.31
N GLU A 35 -3.63 8.71 12.10
CA GLU A 35 -2.71 9.86 12.26
C GLU A 35 -2.83 10.91 11.14
N GLY A 36 -3.79 10.73 10.22
CA GLY A 36 -4.14 11.72 9.21
C GLY A 36 -3.39 11.57 7.89
N PHE A 37 -2.68 10.45 7.65
CA PHE A 37 -2.08 10.15 6.34
C PHE A 37 -3.14 9.67 5.34
N SER A 38 -3.05 10.14 4.10
CA SER A 38 -3.95 9.69 3.06
C SER A 38 -3.60 8.29 2.56
N VAL A 39 -4.57 7.63 1.90
CA VAL A 39 -4.34 6.34 1.22
C VAL A 39 -3.17 6.42 0.22
N VAL A 40 -3.04 7.55 -0.49
CA VAL A 40 -1.98 7.74 -1.50
C VAL A 40 -0.63 7.97 -0.85
N GLU A 41 -0.57 8.68 0.27
CA GLU A 41 0.66 8.86 1.05
C GLU A 41 1.12 7.55 1.66
N ILE A 42 0.23 6.81 2.34
CA ILE A 42 0.54 5.49 2.88
C ILE A 42 1.06 4.56 1.77
N THR A 43 0.41 4.58 0.59
CA THR A 43 0.85 3.81 -0.59
C THR A 43 2.28 4.15 -1.01
N ARG A 44 2.66 5.43 -0.98
CA ARG A 44 4.04 5.86 -1.27
C ARG A 44 5.00 5.43 -0.18
N ILE A 45 4.61 5.57 1.08
CA ILE A 45 5.43 5.21 2.25
C ILE A 45 5.78 3.72 2.19
N ILE A 46 4.81 2.83 1.97
CA ILE A 46 5.10 1.38 1.84
C ILE A 46 5.89 1.05 0.56
N GLY A 47 6.11 2.02 -0.34
CA GLY A 47 6.84 1.88 -1.59
C GLY A 47 6.05 1.16 -2.69
N SER A 48 4.72 1.17 -2.61
CA SER A 48 3.86 0.65 -3.66
C SER A 48 3.57 1.73 -4.72
N LYS A 49 3.41 1.29 -5.97
CA LYS A 49 2.88 2.15 -7.03
C LYS A 49 1.35 2.23 -6.99
N LYS A 50 0.69 1.14 -6.62
CA LYS A 50 -0.77 0.98 -6.63
C LYS A 50 -1.36 1.10 -5.23
N ALA A 51 -2.47 1.81 -5.13
CA ALA A 51 -3.18 2.05 -3.87
C ALA A 51 -4.13 0.92 -3.47
N ASP A 52 -4.30 -0.10 -4.31
CA ASP A 52 -5.25 -1.20 -4.07
C ASP A 52 -5.03 -1.90 -2.73
N TYR A 53 -3.77 -2.17 -2.37
CA TYR A 53 -3.45 -2.85 -1.12
C TYR A 53 -3.81 -2.00 0.10
N ALA A 54 -3.28 -0.78 0.20
CA ALA A 54 -3.56 0.11 1.33
C ALA A 54 -5.07 0.39 1.46
N HIS A 55 -5.77 0.65 0.34
CA HIS A 55 -7.21 0.83 0.35
C HIS A 55 -7.96 -0.44 0.81
N ALA A 56 -7.57 -1.62 0.33
CA ALA A 56 -8.22 -2.87 0.72
C ALA A 56 -8.05 -3.16 2.21
N VAL A 57 -6.86 -2.88 2.77
CA VAL A 57 -6.59 -3.00 4.21
C VAL A 57 -7.51 -2.09 5.01
N LEU A 58 -7.59 -0.80 4.66
CA LEU A 58 -8.43 0.15 5.39
C LEU A 58 -9.92 -0.21 5.32
N VAL A 59 -10.39 -0.75 4.20
CA VAL A 59 -11.77 -1.27 4.06
C VAL A 59 -11.98 -2.53 4.89
N LYS A 60 -11.05 -3.49 4.84
CA LYS A 60 -11.10 -4.75 5.62
C LYS A 60 -11.25 -4.46 7.11
N HIS A 61 -10.50 -3.48 7.61
CA HIS A 61 -10.53 -3.05 9.01
C HIS A 61 -11.60 -2.00 9.32
N ARG A 62 -12.49 -1.70 8.35
CA ARG A 62 -13.59 -0.72 8.49
C ARG A 62 -13.14 0.67 8.94
N VAL A 63 -11.90 1.04 8.61
CA VAL A 63 -11.36 2.38 8.85
C VAL A 63 -11.91 3.36 7.82
N ILE A 64 -12.14 2.89 6.59
CA ILE A 64 -12.81 3.66 5.53
C ILE A 64 -13.93 2.85 4.90
N ASN A 65 -14.85 3.55 4.23
CA ASN A 65 -15.86 2.92 3.41
C ASN A 65 -15.25 2.34 2.12
N GLN A 66 -15.88 1.32 1.54
CA GLN A 66 -15.44 0.70 0.27
C GLN A 66 -15.47 1.67 -0.94
N GLY A 67 -16.09 2.84 -0.78
CA GLY A 67 -16.50 3.75 -1.84
C GLY A 67 -17.88 3.37 -2.36
N LYS A 68 -18.82 4.32 -2.35
CA LYS A 68 -20.17 4.09 -2.87
C LYS A 68 -20.07 3.72 -4.36
N ARG A 69 -20.75 2.64 -4.76
CA ARG A 69 -20.98 2.34 -6.17
C ARG A 69 -21.94 3.39 -6.72
N GLY A 70 -21.39 4.39 -7.37
CA GLY A 70 -22.10 5.37 -8.17
C GLY A 70 -21.13 5.87 -9.22
N ARG A 71 -21.56 5.94 -10.49
CA ARG A 71 -20.76 6.66 -11.47
C ARG A 71 -20.89 8.14 -11.12
N PRO A 72 -19.78 8.84 -10.82
CA PRO A 72 -19.79 10.28 -10.92
C PRO A 72 -20.34 10.64 -12.32
N ALA A 73 -21.08 11.74 -12.46
CA ALA A 73 -21.49 12.20 -13.80
C ALA A 73 -20.27 12.20 -14.73
N LYS A 74 -20.46 11.87 -16.01
CA LYS A 74 -19.40 11.55 -16.98
C LYS A 74 -18.29 12.62 -17.08
N ASP A 75 -18.58 13.84 -16.63
CA ASP A 75 -17.71 15.02 -16.68
C ASP A 75 -17.34 15.60 -15.29
N SER A 76 -17.57 14.87 -14.20
CA SER A 76 -17.35 15.39 -12.83
C SER A 76 -15.88 15.36 -12.36
N VAL A 77 -15.00 14.67 -13.09
CA VAL A 77 -13.57 14.57 -12.77
C VAL A 77 -12.75 15.06 -13.97
N PRO A 78 -11.95 16.12 -13.83
CA PRO A 78 -11.08 16.60 -14.90
C PRO A 78 -10.18 15.47 -15.44
N PRO A 79 -9.94 15.39 -16.76
CA PRO A 79 -9.12 14.33 -17.37
C PRO A 79 -7.71 14.22 -16.77
N VAL A 80 -7.15 15.35 -16.35
CA VAL A 80 -5.85 15.39 -15.67
C VAL A 80 -5.89 14.59 -14.37
N LEU A 81 -6.87 14.81 -13.50
CA LEU A 81 -6.99 14.09 -12.23
C LEU A 81 -7.30 12.60 -12.46
N ALA A 82 -8.17 12.29 -13.42
CA ALA A 82 -8.47 10.90 -13.80
C ALA A 82 -7.20 10.12 -14.21
N THR A 83 -6.26 10.78 -14.89
CA THR A 83 -4.98 10.17 -15.29
C THR A 83 -4.11 9.85 -14.07
N TYR A 84 -4.02 10.73 -13.07
CA TYR A 84 -3.22 10.50 -11.87
C TYR A 84 -3.83 9.42 -10.98
N LEU A 85 -5.15 9.40 -10.85
CA LEU A 85 -5.90 8.34 -10.16
C LEU A 85 -5.66 6.97 -10.81
N SER A 86 -5.76 6.90 -12.15
CA SER A 86 -5.51 5.66 -12.91
C SER A 86 -4.10 5.11 -12.72
N ARG A 87 -3.07 5.97 -12.69
CA ARG A 87 -1.68 5.57 -12.41
C ARG A 87 -1.50 4.93 -11.03
N ARG A 88 -2.39 5.22 -10.08
CA ARG A 88 -2.41 4.64 -8.73
C ARG A 88 -3.39 3.46 -8.61
N SER A 89 -4.05 3.06 -9.70
CA SER A 89 -5.13 2.06 -9.68
C SER A 89 -6.27 2.45 -8.71
N LEU A 90 -6.49 3.76 -8.56
CA LEU A 90 -7.50 4.33 -7.67
C LEU A 90 -8.63 4.91 -8.52
N SER A 91 -9.89 4.66 -8.16
CA SER A 91 -11.02 5.37 -8.77
C SER A 91 -11.30 6.66 -8.00
N PHE A 92 -11.99 7.62 -8.62
CA PHE A 92 -12.39 8.84 -7.93
C PHE A 92 -13.25 8.56 -6.69
N ALA A 93 -14.17 7.58 -6.78
CA ALA A 93 -14.99 7.15 -5.65
C ALA A 93 -14.15 6.57 -4.49
N LYS A 94 -13.14 5.75 -4.80
CA LYS A 94 -12.21 5.20 -3.79
C LYS A 94 -11.37 6.31 -3.16
N TRP A 95 -10.92 7.28 -3.97
CA TRP A 95 -10.17 8.43 -3.47
C TRP A 95 -11.01 9.30 -2.54
N CYS A 96 -12.26 9.62 -2.92
CA CYS A 96 -13.19 10.34 -2.05
C CYS A 96 -13.45 9.56 -0.76
N ALA A 97 -13.65 8.24 -0.84
CA ALA A 97 -13.85 7.40 0.35
C ALA A 97 -12.66 7.43 1.30
N GLY A 98 -11.43 7.47 0.78
CA GLY A 98 -10.21 7.61 1.58
C GLY A 98 -10.06 8.97 2.25
N TRP A 99 -10.75 10.01 1.77
CA TRP A 99 -10.78 11.33 2.39
C TRP A 99 -12.12 11.66 3.06
N GLU A 100 -13.03 10.69 3.11
CA GLU A 100 -14.40 10.85 3.62
C GLU A 100 -15.22 11.94 2.93
N PHE A 101 -14.90 12.25 1.67
CA PHE A 101 -15.67 13.21 0.88
C PHE A 101 -16.93 12.57 0.28
N ASP A 102 -18.00 13.37 0.17
CA ASP A 102 -19.07 13.04 -0.75
C ASP A 102 -18.57 13.17 -2.20
N ILE A 103 -18.94 12.20 -3.03
CA ILE A 103 -18.44 12.10 -4.42
C ILE A 103 -18.94 13.27 -5.28
N TRP A 104 -20.18 13.73 -5.05
CA TRP A 104 -20.77 14.81 -5.84
C TRP A 104 -20.18 16.16 -5.46
N ASP A 105 -20.09 16.43 -4.15
CA ASP A 105 -19.52 17.67 -3.63
C ASP A 105 -18.04 17.79 -4.01
N ALA A 106 -17.28 16.70 -3.92
CA ALA A 106 -15.88 16.68 -4.35
C ALA A 106 -15.74 16.93 -5.86
N GLY A 107 -16.58 16.30 -6.68
CA GLY A 107 -16.60 16.53 -8.13
C GLY A 107 -16.96 17.98 -8.48
N HIS A 108 -17.91 18.58 -7.76
CA HIS A 108 -18.26 19.99 -7.92
C HIS A 108 -17.09 20.92 -7.54
N ALA A 109 -16.51 20.74 -6.34
CA ALA A 109 -15.39 21.55 -5.87
C ALA A 109 -14.18 21.51 -6.81
N ILE A 110 -13.87 20.34 -7.37
CA ILE A 110 -12.77 20.16 -8.32
C ILE A 110 -13.04 20.90 -9.65
N ARG A 111 -14.29 20.89 -10.14
CA ARG A 111 -14.65 21.56 -11.40
C ARG A 111 -14.64 23.08 -11.28
N GLU A 112 -15.21 23.59 -10.20
CA GLU A 112 -15.20 25.02 -9.89
C GLU A 112 -13.81 25.51 -9.48
N ASN A 113 -12.86 24.59 -9.29
CA ASN A 113 -11.52 24.88 -8.79
C ASN A 113 -11.59 25.68 -7.47
N ALA A 114 -12.58 25.35 -6.64
CA ALA A 114 -12.87 26.02 -5.39
C ALA A 114 -11.82 25.65 -4.35
N ASP A 115 -11.20 26.67 -3.75
CA ASP A 115 -10.26 26.46 -2.64
C ASP A 115 -11.00 25.80 -1.46
N GLY A 116 -10.31 24.88 -0.77
CA GLY A 116 -10.88 24.13 0.34
C GLY A 116 -10.35 22.69 0.45
N PRO A 117 -10.96 21.87 1.32
CA PRO A 117 -10.41 20.56 1.71
C PRO A 117 -10.17 19.60 0.55
N VAL A 118 -11.04 19.62 -0.46
CA VAL A 118 -10.93 18.72 -1.62
C VAL A 118 -9.71 19.08 -2.47
N LEU A 119 -9.48 20.36 -2.74
CA LEU A 119 -8.31 20.80 -3.49
C LEU A 119 -7.01 20.66 -2.68
N ASP A 120 -7.05 20.84 -1.36
CA ASP A 120 -5.93 20.53 -0.47
C ASP A 120 -5.56 19.05 -0.51
N ALA A 121 -6.55 18.16 -0.51
CA ALA A 121 -6.32 16.73 -0.70
C ALA A 121 -5.71 16.42 -2.07
N VAL A 122 -6.16 17.07 -3.15
CA VAL A 122 -5.52 16.94 -4.48
C VAL A 122 -4.08 17.44 -4.46
N ARG A 123 -3.79 18.56 -3.79
CA ARG A 123 -2.44 19.12 -3.63
C ARG A 123 -1.51 18.13 -2.92
N ARG A 124 -1.99 17.50 -1.85
CA ARG A 124 -1.24 16.54 -1.03
C ARG A 124 -1.03 15.19 -1.74
N ASP A 125 -2.09 14.65 -2.34
CA ASP A 125 -2.05 13.34 -2.99
C ASP A 125 -1.49 13.38 -4.40
N PHE A 126 -1.67 14.47 -5.12
CA PHE A 126 -1.25 14.60 -6.51
C PHE A 126 -0.70 16.01 -6.78
N PRO A 127 0.44 16.40 -6.16
CA PRO A 127 1.02 17.73 -6.33
C PRO A 127 1.17 18.14 -7.81
N GLY A 128 1.63 17.22 -8.65
CA GLY A 128 1.76 17.48 -10.09
C GLY A 128 0.44 17.63 -10.83
N CYS A 129 -0.63 17.00 -10.36
CA CYS A 129 -1.99 17.24 -10.88
C CYS A 129 -2.45 18.63 -10.46
N TYR A 130 -2.27 18.98 -9.20
CA TYR A 130 -2.63 20.27 -8.63
C TYR A 130 -1.95 21.43 -9.37
N VAL A 131 -0.64 21.36 -9.58
CA VAL A 131 0.14 22.34 -10.36
C VAL A 131 -0.44 22.53 -11.77
N LYS A 132 -0.77 21.43 -12.46
CA LYS A 132 -1.35 21.49 -13.81
C LYS A 132 -2.76 22.08 -13.81
N MET A 133 -3.60 21.71 -12.85
CA MET A 133 -4.97 22.25 -12.72
C MET A 133 -4.94 23.75 -12.43
N ARG A 134 -4.07 24.19 -11.53
CA ARG A 134 -3.93 25.59 -11.10
C ARG A 134 -3.00 26.43 -11.99
N LYS A 135 -2.39 25.82 -13.01
CA LYS A 135 -1.40 26.46 -13.90
C LYS A 135 -0.26 27.14 -13.12
N LEU A 136 0.17 26.52 -12.02
CA LEU A 136 1.25 27.04 -11.19
C LEU A 136 2.61 26.81 -11.88
N LYS A 137 3.56 27.71 -11.61
CA LYS A 137 4.94 27.57 -12.09
C LYS A 137 5.81 26.73 -11.16
N GLU A 138 5.47 26.70 -9.87
CA GLU A 138 6.23 26.03 -8.82
C GLU A 138 5.48 24.81 -8.28
N TYR A 139 6.23 23.81 -7.83
CA TYR A 139 5.68 22.62 -7.16
C TYR A 139 5.45 22.93 -5.69
N PRO A 140 4.29 22.54 -5.12
CA PRO A 140 4.08 22.66 -3.69
C PRO A 140 4.98 21.67 -2.94
N ASP A 141 5.26 21.97 -1.68
CA ASP A 141 6.04 21.11 -0.79
C ASP A 141 5.50 19.68 -0.80
N TYR A 142 6.37 18.74 -1.15
CA TYR A 142 6.03 17.33 -1.31
C TYR A 142 6.77 16.49 -0.28
N VAL A 143 6.01 15.74 0.51
CA VAL A 143 6.58 14.77 1.45
C VAL A 143 7.10 13.58 0.65
N HIS A 144 8.42 13.49 0.53
CA HIS A 144 9.06 12.34 -0.04
C HIS A 144 8.96 11.15 0.92
N PRO A 145 8.66 9.93 0.43
CA PRO A 145 8.70 8.75 1.28
C PRO A 145 10.13 8.59 1.84
N PRO A 146 10.27 8.07 3.08
CA PRO A 146 11.56 7.89 3.71
C PRO A 146 12.47 7.04 2.83
N GLN A 147 13.74 7.44 2.70
CA GLN A 147 14.74 6.60 2.06
C GLN A 147 14.98 5.39 2.96
N CYS A 148 14.73 4.20 2.42
CA CYS A 148 15.04 2.97 3.11
C CYS A 148 16.38 2.40 2.64
N PRO A 149 17.07 1.64 3.50
CA PRO A 149 18.26 0.91 3.11
C PRO A 149 17.98 0.00 1.89
N SER A 150 19.07 -0.34 1.20
CA SER A 150 19.09 -1.16 -0.01
C SER A 150 18.07 -2.31 0.02
N ASN A 151 17.29 -2.44 -1.05
CA ASN A 151 16.39 -3.58 -1.27
C ASN A 151 17.13 -4.85 -1.74
N LYS A 152 18.45 -4.94 -1.52
CA LYS A 152 19.22 -6.12 -1.91
C LYS A 152 18.83 -7.26 -0.97
N LEU A 153 18.36 -8.35 -1.56
CA LEU A 153 18.05 -9.59 -0.86
C LEU A 153 19.08 -10.64 -1.29
N GLU A 154 20.01 -10.92 -0.39
CA GLU A 154 20.89 -12.08 -0.50
C GLU A 154 20.33 -13.19 0.40
N ALA A 155 20.15 -14.37 -0.18
CA ALA A 155 19.50 -15.49 0.47
C ALA A 155 20.48 -16.65 0.64
N ASN A 156 20.52 -17.21 1.84
CA ASN A 156 21.07 -18.55 2.06
C ASN A 156 19.91 -19.55 2.02
N VAL A 157 20.07 -20.66 1.30
CA VAL A 157 19.03 -21.70 1.19
C VAL A 157 19.59 -23.01 1.69
N ILE A 158 18.90 -23.61 2.64
CA ILE A 158 19.29 -24.86 3.30
C ILE A 158 18.10 -25.81 3.38
N TRP A 159 18.39 -27.11 3.45
CA TRP A 159 17.40 -28.12 3.80
C TRP A 159 17.23 -28.15 5.32
N ASP A 160 15.99 -28.04 5.79
CA ASP A 160 15.61 -28.10 7.19
C ASP A 160 15.11 -29.51 7.50
N GLU A 161 15.92 -30.29 8.21
CA GLU A 161 15.64 -31.70 8.52
C GLU A 161 14.47 -31.87 9.51
N GLU A 162 14.22 -30.88 10.36
CA GLU A 162 13.12 -30.94 11.34
C GLU A 162 11.77 -30.74 10.64
N GLU A 163 11.69 -29.74 9.75
CA GLU A 163 10.48 -29.43 9.00
C GLU A 163 10.36 -30.22 7.68
N LEU A 164 11.40 -30.95 7.29
CA LEU A 164 11.52 -31.73 6.04
C LEU A 164 11.21 -30.89 4.80
N CYS A 165 11.83 -29.71 4.70
CA CYS A 165 11.59 -28.77 3.61
C CYS A 165 12.78 -27.82 3.38
N TYR A 166 12.72 -27.00 2.34
CA TYR A 166 13.71 -25.94 2.12
C TYR A 166 13.39 -24.71 2.95
N ARG A 167 14.43 -24.13 3.54
CA ARG A 167 14.41 -22.87 4.27
C ARG A 167 15.36 -21.88 3.63
N ALA A 168 14.83 -20.72 3.27
CA ALA A 168 15.59 -19.58 2.78
C ALA A 168 15.64 -18.49 3.85
N GLU A 169 16.82 -17.94 4.11
CA GLU A 169 17.05 -16.89 5.11
C GLU A 169 17.82 -15.73 4.50
N LYS A 170 17.54 -14.50 4.94
CA LYS A 170 18.37 -13.35 4.55
C LYS A 170 19.75 -13.45 5.23
N VAL A 171 20.83 -13.32 4.45
CA VAL A 171 22.22 -13.47 4.95
C VAL A 171 22.53 -12.54 6.12
N GLU A 172 22.17 -11.27 5.99
CA GLU A 172 22.41 -10.23 7.00
C GLU A 172 21.48 -10.32 8.22
N ASN A 173 20.30 -10.96 8.06
CA ASN A 173 19.30 -11.05 9.12
C ASN A 173 18.50 -12.35 9.02
N ARG A 174 18.91 -13.34 9.80
CA ARG A 174 18.33 -14.69 9.81
C ARG A 174 16.96 -14.79 10.48
N THR A 175 16.40 -13.68 10.98
CA THR A 175 15.03 -13.66 11.52
C THR A 175 13.97 -13.62 10.41
N VAL A 176 14.33 -13.11 9.22
CA VAL A 176 13.46 -13.14 8.05
C VAL A 176 13.68 -14.45 7.31
N ARG A 177 12.64 -15.28 7.26
CA ARG A 177 12.69 -16.63 6.71
C ARG A 177 11.57 -16.87 5.69
N GLY A 178 11.81 -17.81 4.80
CA GLY A 178 10.81 -18.37 3.89
C GLY A 178 10.98 -19.87 3.77
N TYR A 179 9.89 -20.62 3.85
CA TYR A 179 9.90 -22.08 3.77
C TYR A 179 9.19 -22.58 2.50
N GLY A 180 9.56 -23.74 1.97
CA GLY A 180 8.90 -24.31 0.81
C GLY A 180 9.32 -25.75 0.49
N LEU A 181 8.54 -26.44 -0.35
CA LEU A 181 8.91 -27.79 -0.82
C LEU A 181 10.05 -27.79 -1.83
N SER A 182 10.31 -26.65 -2.46
CA SER A 182 11.45 -26.43 -3.35
C SER A 182 12.24 -25.19 -2.92
N MET A 183 13.47 -25.07 -3.43
CA MET A 183 14.29 -23.88 -3.20
C MET A 183 13.60 -22.62 -3.74
N GLU A 184 12.94 -22.70 -4.89
CA GLU A 184 12.20 -21.59 -5.50
C GLU A 184 11.03 -21.14 -4.62
N ASP A 185 10.30 -22.10 -4.03
CA ASP A 185 9.20 -21.80 -3.11
C ASP A 185 9.71 -21.10 -1.84
N ALA A 186 10.80 -21.60 -1.26
CA ALA A 186 11.42 -21.01 -0.09
C ALA A 186 11.92 -19.58 -0.38
N ILE A 187 12.59 -19.36 -1.51
CA ILE A 187 13.04 -18.02 -1.95
C ILE A 187 11.85 -17.09 -2.20
N ARG A 188 10.77 -17.59 -2.81
CA ARG A 188 9.56 -16.80 -3.05
C ARG A 188 8.94 -16.34 -1.74
N ASN A 189 8.82 -17.23 -0.75
CA ASN A 189 8.30 -16.88 0.56
C ASN A 189 9.25 -15.93 1.32
N LEU A 190 10.57 -16.12 1.22
CA LEU A 190 11.53 -15.18 1.80
C LEU A 190 11.38 -13.78 1.21
N LYS A 191 11.18 -13.67 -0.12
CA LYS A 191 10.90 -12.38 -0.78
C LYS A 191 9.64 -11.72 -0.24
N VAL A 192 8.60 -12.49 0.06
CA VAL A 192 7.36 -11.98 0.67
C VAL A 192 7.68 -11.42 2.05
N SER A 193 8.27 -12.21 2.96
CA SER A 193 8.67 -11.77 4.30
C SER A 193 9.55 -10.51 4.26
N HIS A 194 10.56 -10.49 3.39
CA HIS A 194 11.46 -9.35 3.22
C HIS A 194 10.72 -8.09 2.77
N ASN A 195 9.86 -8.19 1.76
CA ASN A 195 9.12 -7.03 1.25
C ASN A 195 8.17 -6.45 2.30
N PHE A 196 7.45 -7.29 3.05
CA PHE A 196 6.59 -6.84 4.13
C PHE A 196 7.38 -6.25 5.30
N GLY A 197 8.53 -6.82 5.65
CA GLY A 197 9.45 -6.24 6.63
C GLY A 197 9.92 -4.85 6.21
N LEU A 198 10.23 -4.64 4.93
CA LEU A 198 10.56 -3.31 4.41
C LEU A 198 9.37 -2.34 4.45
N MET A 199 8.14 -2.80 4.21
CA MET A 199 6.95 -1.95 4.36
C MET A 199 6.79 -1.48 5.80
N LEU A 200 7.02 -2.37 6.77
CA LEU A 200 6.95 -2.03 8.18
C LEU A 200 7.97 -0.97 8.57
N VAL A 201 9.25 -1.19 8.24
CA VAL A 201 10.32 -0.21 8.50
C VAL A 201 10.01 1.15 7.89
N ARG A 202 9.43 1.18 6.68
CA ARG A 202 9.02 2.42 6.01
C ARG A 202 7.88 3.12 6.73
N LEU A 203 6.87 2.39 7.20
CA LEU A 203 5.75 2.94 7.95
C LEU A 203 6.22 3.54 9.27
N GLU A 204 7.07 2.84 10.00
CA GLU A 204 7.62 3.31 11.28
C GLU A 204 8.47 4.58 11.07
N ALA A 205 9.36 4.58 10.09
CA ALA A 205 10.19 5.75 9.79
C ALA A 205 9.39 6.93 9.19
N GLY A 206 8.45 6.65 8.30
CA GLY A 206 7.70 7.66 7.53
C GLY A 206 6.56 8.30 8.30
N CYS A 207 5.92 7.54 9.19
CA CYS A 207 4.83 8.02 10.01
C CYS A 207 5.25 8.35 11.45
N ARG A 208 6.49 8.00 11.86
CA ARG A 208 7.00 8.12 13.24
C ARG A 208 6.15 7.34 14.26
N ILE A 209 5.75 6.12 13.87
CA ILE A 209 4.90 5.18 14.65
C ILE A 209 5.63 3.88 14.97
#